data_AF-A0A6V7Y6U5-F1
#
_entry.id   AF-A0A6V7Y6U5-F1
#
_cell.length_a   1.000
_cell.length_b   1.000
_cell.length_c   1.000
_cell.angle_alpha   90.00
_cell.angle_beta   90.00
_cell.angle_gamma   90.00
#
_symmetry.space_group_name_H-M   'P 1'
#
loop_
_entity.id
_entity.type
_entity.pdbx_description
1 polymer ?
#
loop_
_entity_poly.entity_id
_entity_poly.type
_entity_poly.pdbx_seq_one_letter_code
_entity_poly.pdbx_strand_id
1 'polypeptide(L)'
;MKISSENDGRSLNSFICIERTFDNLLDNEARFYVLKLPTFPKNFEDLAIIRYCLQQLFTNSVFEYALFDEAVFNPELINLLFNDSKTISPKFYIQNPNLFPSGFVSICNIWEFVSNHLAISDCLTINFGILWAQPSLFNLITTSGYQLPKILLRNLKLEWLYYDIVKHITNSKDCSQMVANISLQFSLFPKFELSERAEKVEIKQINGVKYTKYQLANIHNPKIKFLFCNEEGKDGSVLSVKIKKMKV
;
A
#
# COMPACT_ATOMS: atom_id res chain seq x y z
N MET A 1 12.43 -21.80 -18.74
CA MET A 1 11.82 -21.15 -17.56
C MET A 1 10.63 -22.01 -17.12
N LYS A 2 10.72 -22.68 -15.97
CA LYS A 2 9.66 -23.60 -15.51
C LYS A 2 8.64 -22.77 -14.71
N ILE A 3 7.54 -22.43 -15.35
CA ILE A 3 6.36 -21.85 -14.69
C ILE A 3 5.65 -23.03 -14.04
N SER A 4 5.90 -23.28 -12.76
CA SER A 4 5.27 -24.39 -12.03
C SER A 4 4.00 -23.89 -11.35
N SER A 5 2.84 -24.42 -11.76
CA SER A 5 1.61 -24.41 -10.97
C SER A 5 1.64 -25.57 -9.99
N GLU A 6 2.48 -25.50 -8.96
CA GLU A 6 2.45 -26.48 -7.87
C GLU A 6 2.24 -25.75 -6.54
N ASN A 7 1.01 -25.88 -6.04
CA ASN A 7 0.66 -25.69 -4.63
C ASN A 7 1.30 -26.83 -3.84
N ASP A 8 2.53 -26.65 -3.36
CA ASP A 8 3.00 -27.36 -2.17
C ASP A 8 4.32 -26.76 -1.67
N GLY A 9 4.31 -26.32 -0.40
CA GLY A 9 5.51 -25.83 0.32
C GLY A 9 5.97 -24.43 -0.10
N ARG A 10 5.41 -23.38 0.52
CA ARG A 10 5.94 -22.00 0.42
C ARG A 10 7.37 -21.96 0.96
N SER A 11 8.34 -22.13 0.06
CA SER A 11 9.72 -21.72 0.30
C SER A 11 9.73 -20.19 0.45
N LEU A 12 10.00 -19.73 1.68
CA LEU A 12 9.83 -18.36 2.19
C LEU A 12 10.79 -17.29 1.60
N ASN A 13 11.62 -17.62 0.61
CA ASN A 13 12.72 -16.74 0.22
C ASN A 13 12.62 -16.26 -1.24
N SER A 14 11.47 -15.74 -1.68
CA SER A 14 11.33 -15.15 -3.01
C SER A 14 11.38 -13.63 -2.96
N PHE A 15 12.16 -13.00 -3.86
CA PHE A 15 12.26 -11.53 -3.97
C PHE A 15 10.93 -10.88 -4.40
N ILE A 16 10.20 -11.49 -5.36
CA ILE A 16 8.90 -11.01 -5.84
C ILE A 16 8.02 -12.22 -6.21
N CYS A 17 6.77 -12.27 -5.74
CA CYS A 17 5.76 -13.20 -6.24
C CYS A 17 4.72 -12.42 -7.06
N ILE A 18 4.52 -12.79 -8.33
CA ILE A 18 3.58 -12.06 -9.21
C ILE A 18 2.42 -12.97 -9.52
N GLU A 19 1.21 -12.51 -9.26
CA GLU A 19 0.01 -13.22 -9.65
C GLU A 19 -0.57 -12.54 -10.89
N ARG A 20 -1.07 -13.32 -11.84
CA ARG A 20 -1.82 -12.75 -12.96
C ARG A 20 -3.15 -13.47 -13.03
N THR A 21 -4.16 -12.89 -12.40
CA THR A 21 -5.54 -13.27 -12.66
C THR A 21 -5.89 -12.91 -14.10
N PHE A 22 -6.43 -13.89 -14.84
CA PHE A 22 -7.04 -13.64 -16.13
C PHE A 22 -8.54 -13.62 -15.91
N ASP A 23 -9.21 -12.55 -16.35
CA ASP A 23 -10.68 -12.44 -16.40
C ASP A 23 -11.28 -13.31 -17.52
N ASN A 24 -10.79 -14.53 -17.72
CA ASN A 24 -11.49 -15.47 -18.58
C ASN A 24 -12.64 -16.07 -17.77
N LEU A 25 -13.82 -15.45 -17.90
CA LEU A 25 -15.13 -15.82 -17.34
C LEU A 25 -15.56 -17.29 -17.55
N LEU A 26 -14.74 -18.12 -18.19
CA LEU A 26 -15.02 -19.52 -18.51
C LEU A 26 -14.13 -20.52 -17.77
N ASP A 27 -13.01 -20.09 -17.17
CA ASP A 27 -12.13 -20.95 -16.37
C ASP A 27 -11.87 -20.26 -15.03
N ASN A 28 -12.51 -20.73 -13.96
CA ASN A 28 -12.35 -20.23 -12.58
C ASN A 28 -10.97 -20.54 -11.96
N GLU A 29 -9.97 -20.89 -12.77
CA GLU A 29 -8.62 -21.18 -12.30
C GLU A 29 -7.73 -19.94 -12.42
N ALA A 30 -7.55 -19.24 -11.29
CA ALA A 30 -6.52 -18.21 -11.17
C ALA A 30 -5.15 -18.85 -11.49
N ARG A 31 -4.45 -18.32 -12.50
CA ARG A 31 -3.10 -18.78 -12.86
C ARG A 31 -2.05 -17.97 -12.11
N PHE A 32 -1.39 -18.61 -11.15
CA PHE A 32 -0.29 -18.01 -10.40
C PHE A 32 1.02 -18.15 -11.17
N TYR A 33 1.72 -17.04 -11.41
CA TYR A 33 3.06 -17.04 -12.00
C TYR A 33 4.11 -16.78 -10.92
N VAL A 34 4.48 -17.82 -10.18
CA VAL A 34 5.52 -17.66 -9.15
C VAL A 34 6.88 -17.49 -9.82
N LEU A 35 7.33 -16.25 -9.93
CA LEU A 35 8.68 -15.93 -10.36
C LEU A 35 9.63 -16.15 -9.18
N LYS A 36 10.17 -17.37 -9.05
CA LYS A 36 11.21 -17.67 -8.06
C LYS A 36 12.54 -17.04 -8.47
N LEU A 37 12.71 -15.75 -8.19
CA LEU A 37 13.99 -15.08 -8.34
C LEU A 37 14.90 -15.43 -7.14
N PRO A 38 16.22 -15.55 -7.35
CA PRO A 38 17.17 -15.62 -6.24
C PRO A 38 16.95 -14.44 -5.29
N THR A 39 16.81 -14.72 -3.99
CA THR A 39 16.66 -13.68 -2.95
C THR A 39 17.86 -12.74 -2.94
N PHE A 40 19.04 -13.32 -3.18
CA PHE A 40 20.30 -12.62 -3.33
C PHE A 40 21.00 -13.18 -4.57
N PRO A 41 21.10 -12.40 -5.66
CA PRO A 41 21.90 -12.82 -6.81
C PRO A 41 23.35 -12.98 -6.38
N LYS A 42 23.98 -14.11 -6.73
CA LYS A 42 25.34 -14.43 -6.29
C LYS A 42 26.40 -13.83 -7.22
N ASN A 43 26.01 -13.49 -8.44
CA ASN A 43 26.89 -12.99 -9.48
C ASN A 43 26.11 -12.09 -10.47
N PHE A 44 26.83 -11.51 -11.43
CA PHE A 44 26.26 -10.63 -12.46
C PHE A 44 25.32 -11.37 -13.43
N GLU A 45 25.50 -12.68 -13.64
CA GLU A 45 24.64 -13.47 -14.51
C GLU A 45 23.24 -13.63 -13.89
N ASP A 46 23.16 -13.93 -12.59
CA ASP A 46 21.89 -13.97 -11.84
C ASP A 46 21.16 -12.63 -11.94
N LEU A 47 21.88 -11.51 -11.75
CA LEU A 47 21.33 -10.16 -11.90
C LEU A 47 20.79 -9.90 -13.31
N ALA A 48 21.53 -10.31 -14.34
CA ALA A 48 21.11 -10.15 -15.74
C ALA A 48 19.86 -10.97 -16.04
N ILE A 49 19.76 -12.20 -15.53
CA ILE A 49 18.58 -13.06 -15.67
C ILE A 49 17.38 -12.45 -14.96
N ILE A 50 17.55 -11.95 -13.73
CA ILE A 50 16.49 -11.27 -12.97
C ILE A 50 16.01 -10.05 -13.77
N ARG A 51 16.95 -9.18 -14.18
CA ARG A 51 16.64 -7.96 -14.94
C ARG A 51 15.91 -8.28 -16.25
N TYR A 52 16.38 -9.27 -17.00
CA TYR A 52 15.71 -9.70 -18.23
C TYR A 52 14.28 -10.18 -17.94
N CYS A 53 14.09 -11.04 -16.94
CA CYS A 53 12.75 -11.51 -16.54
C CYS A 53 11.82 -10.35 -16.17
N LEU A 54 12.29 -9.41 -15.35
CA LEU A 54 11.53 -8.23 -14.93
C LEU A 54 11.18 -7.33 -16.12
N GLN A 55 12.13 -7.06 -17.02
CA GLN A 55 11.88 -6.28 -18.23
C GLN A 55 10.80 -6.91 -19.13
N GLN A 56 10.82 -8.23 -19.31
CA GLN A 56 9.79 -8.94 -20.08
C GLN A 56 8.41 -8.81 -19.42
N LEU A 57 8.33 -8.86 -18.10
CA LEU A 57 7.08 -8.69 -17.35
C LEU A 57 6.55 -7.25 -17.44
N PHE A 58 7.43 -6.25 -17.37
CA PHE A 58 7.02 -4.85 -17.30
C PHE A 58 6.63 -4.26 -18.65
N THR A 59 7.27 -4.70 -19.74
CA THR A 59 7.06 -4.08 -21.06
C THR A 59 5.73 -4.52 -21.68
N ASN A 60 5.24 -5.72 -21.37
CA ASN A 60 4.19 -6.36 -22.15
C ASN A 60 2.95 -6.74 -21.33
N SER A 61 2.83 -6.31 -20.07
CA SER A 61 1.74 -6.79 -19.21
C SER A 61 1.28 -5.79 -18.16
N VAL A 62 -0.04 -5.78 -17.95
CA VAL A 62 -0.71 -5.15 -16.81
C VAL A 62 -1.19 -6.27 -15.91
N PHE A 63 -0.95 -6.13 -14.62
CA PHE A 63 -1.32 -7.12 -13.63
C PHE A 63 -2.42 -6.57 -12.73
N GLU A 64 -3.46 -7.36 -12.50
CA GLU A 64 -4.50 -6.97 -11.55
C GLU A 64 -3.95 -6.95 -10.12
N TYR A 65 -3.12 -7.94 -9.78
CA TYR A 65 -2.59 -8.13 -8.43
C TYR A 65 -1.11 -8.47 -8.46
N ALA A 66 -0.36 -8.06 -7.44
CA ALA A 66 1.02 -8.50 -7.25
C ALA A 66 1.34 -8.58 -5.77
N LEU A 67 2.01 -9.66 -5.36
CA LEU A 67 2.31 -9.94 -3.96
C LEU A 67 3.82 -9.89 -3.70
N PHE A 68 4.25 -8.84 -3.02
CA PHE A 68 5.64 -8.70 -2.59
C PHE A 68 5.77 -9.26 -1.18
N ASP A 69 5.80 -10.59 -1.08
CA ASP A 69 5.91 -11.32 0.19
C ASP A 69 7.35 -11.34 0.70
N GLU A 70 7.54 -10.92 1.95
CA GLU A 70 8.85 -10.75 2.61
C GLU A 70 9.90 -9.99 1.76
N ALA A 71 9.45 -9.09 0.90
CA ALA A 71 10.31 -8.42 -0.07
C ALA A 71 11.34 -7.50 0.59
N VAL A 72 12.59 -7.65 0.17
CA VAL A 72 13.71 -6.81 0.62
C VAL A 72 13.92 -5.66 -0.37
N PHE A 73 13.50 -4.45 0.00
CA PHE A 73 13.69 -3.25 -0.83
C PHE A 73 15.10 -2.66 -0.59
N ASN A 74 16.12 -3.37 -1.09
CA ASN A 74 17.50 -2.91 -1.06
C ASN A 74 17.73 -1.87 -2.20
N PRO A 75 18.15 -0.64 -1.89
CA PRO A 75 18.27 0.43 -2.87
C PRO A 75 19.39 0.16 -3.90
N GLU A 76 20.49 -0.48 -3.51
CA GLU A 76 21.58 -0.84 -4.43
C GLU A 76 21.10 -1.88 -5.44
N LEU A 77 20.35 -2.89 -4.99
CA LEU A 77 19.78 -3.91 -5.86
C LEU A 77 18.72 -3.31 -6.81
N ILE A 78 17.85 -2.44 -6.29
CA ILE A 78 16.87 -1.71 -7.12
C ILE A 78 17.62 -0.87 -8.17
N ASN A 79 18.65 -0.14 -7.76
CA ASN A 79 19.44 0.67 -8.69
C ASN A 79 20.08 -0.19 -9.79
N LEU A 80 20.68 -1.34 -9.44
CA LEU A 80 21.27 -2.28 -10.40
C LEU A 80 20.25 -2.87 -11.38
N LEU A 81 19.03 -3.15 -10.92
CA LEU A 81 17.99 -3.78 -11.72
C LEU A 81 17.23 -2.78 -12.61
N PHE A 82 17.01 -1.55 -12.14
CA PHE A 82 16.06 -0.61 -12.73
C PHE A 82 16.67 0.71 -13.22
N ASN A 83 17.85 1.09 -12.74
CA ASN A 83 18.45 2.39 -13.01
C ASN A 83 19.72 2.22 -13.85
N ASP A 84 19.54 1.81 -15.10
CA ASP A 84 20.60 1.90 -16.09
C ASP A 84 20.45 3.23 -16.85
N SER A 85 21.49 4.05 -16.76
CA SER A 85 21.54 5.49 -17.12
C SER A 85 21.10 5.88 -18.55
N LYS A 86 20.78 4.90 -19.41
CA LYS A 86 20.54 5.11 -20.85
C LYS A 86 19.10 4.84 -21.30
N THR A 87 18.22 4.31 -20.45
CA THR A 87 16.85 3.95 -20.85
C THR A 87 15.82 4.46 -19.84
N ILE A 88 14.61 4.77 -20.32
CA ILE A 88 13.46 5.07 -19.47
C ILE A 88 13.28 3.90 -18.49
N SER A 89 13.28 4.18 -17.19
CA SER A 89 13.10 3.13 -16.17
C SER A 89 11.74 2.47 -16.39
N PRO A 90 11.68 1.15 -16.62
CA PRO A 90 10.42 0.47 -16.88
C PRO A 90 9.53 0.58 -15.64
N LYS A 91 8.28 1.00 -15.84
CA LYS A 91 7.25 1.00 -14.78
C LYS A 91 6.44 -0.27 -14.85
N PHE A 92 6.22 -0.87 -13.69
CA PHE A 92 5.39 -2.04 -13.53
C PHE A 92 3.94 -1.63 -13.30
N TYR A 93 3.08 -1.90 -14.28
CA TYR A 93 1.66 -1.55 -14.24
C TYR A 93 0.89 -2.59 -13.44
N ILE A 94 0.40 -2.19 -12.28
CA ILE A 94 -0.31 -3.08 -11.35
C ILE A 94 -1.56 -2.35 -10.84
N GLN A 95 -2.69 -3.03 -10.78
CA GLN A 95 -3.89 -2.45 -10.19
C GLN A 95 -3.82 -2.44 -8.67
N ASN A 96 -3.53 -3.60 -8.06
CA ASN A 96 -3.54 -3.80 -6.62
C ASN A 96 -2.23 -4.46 -6.10
N PRO A 97 -1.11 -3.73 -6.01
CA PRO A 97 0.08 -4.26 -5.35
C PRO A 97 -0.15 -4.43 -3.85
N ASN A 98 0.32 -5.54 -3.31
CA ASN A 98 0.27 -5.88 -1.90
C ASN A 98 1.68 -6.16 -1.38
N LEU A 99 2.17 -5.26 -0.53
CA LEU A 99 3.54 -5.28 0.00
C LEU A 99 3.54 -5.82 1.42
N PHE A 100 4.31 -6.87 1.66
CA PHE A 100 4.64 -7.41 2.98
C PHE A 100 6.13 -7.21 3.20
N PRO A 101 6.56 -6.00 3.61
CA PRO A 101 7.98 -5.75 3.85
C PRO A 101 8.51 -6.70 4.92
N SER A 102 9.68 -7.29 4.66
CA SER A 102 10.41 -8.08 5.66
C SER A 102 11.27 -7.18 6.56
N GLY A 103 11.43 -7.57 7.82
CA GLY A 103 12.43 -7.00 8.74
C GLY A 103 12.38 -5.48 8.93
N PHE A 104 13.53 -4.87 9.23
CA PHE A 104 13.69 -3.42 9.48
C PHE A 104 13.83 -2.61 8.18
N VAL A 105 13.11 -2.97 7.11
CA VAL A 105 13.17 -2.21 5.86
C VAL A 105 12.64 -0.80 6.09
N SER A 106 13.43 0.19 5.66
CA SER A 106 13.01 1.59 5.68
C SER A 106 11.83 1.77 4.74
N ILE A 107 10.72 2.33 5.25
CA ILE A 107 9.57 2.73 4.44
C ILE A 107 9.97 3.72 3.33
N CYS A 108 11.10 4.44 3.48
CA CYS A 108 11.65 5.28 2.43
C CYS A 108 12.05 4.46 1.19
N ASN A 109 12.67 3.30 1.37
CA ASN A 109 13.08 2.44 0.27
C ASN A 109 11.85 1.83 -0.42
N ILE A 110 10.82 1.46 0.37
CA ILE A 110 9.54 0.98 -0.17
C ILE A 110 8.92 2.08 -1.02
N TRP A 111 8.90 3.32 -0.52
CA TRP A 111 8.32 4.43 -1.26
C TRP A 111 9.11 4.77 -2.52
N GLU A 112 10.43 4.79 -2.44
CA GLU A 112 11.30 5.01 -3.60
C GLU A 112 11.00 3.97 -4.69
N PHE A 113 10.87 2.69 -4.31
CA PHE A 113 10.50 1.64 -5.24
C PHE A 113 9.11 1.88 -5.85
N VAL A 114 8.10 2.13 -5.01
CA VAL A 114 6.72 2.35 -5.44
C VAL A 114 6.62 3.53 -6.40
N SER A 115 7.21 4.67 -6.06
CA SER A 115 7.10 5.91 -6.83
C SER A 115 7.84 5.86 -8.18
N ASN A 116 9.02 5.23 -8.19
CA ASN A 116 9.86 5.18 -9.37
C ASN A 116 9.51 4.02 -10.30
N HIS A 117 9.13 2.87 -9.75
CA HIS A 117 9.04 1.62 -10.52
C HIS A 117 7.65 1.02 -10.60
N LEU A 118 6.66 1.52 -9.85
CA LEU A 118 5.27 1.06 -9.99
C LEU A 118 4.38 2.12 -10.65
N ALA A 119 3.43 1.66 -11.44
CA ALA A 119 2.31 2.44 -11.95
C ALA A 119 1.02 1.81 -11.42
N ILE A 120 0.44 2.42 -10.38
CA ILE A 120 -0.66 1.85 -9.60
C ILE A 120 -1.98 2.46 -10.04
N SER A 121 -2.93 1.64 -10.50
CA SER A 121 -4.22 2.13 -11.02
C SER A 121 -5.39 2.09 -10.02
N ASP A 122 -5.30 1.32 -8.93
CA ASP A 122 -6.37 1.25 -7.91
C ASP A 122 -5.82 1.46 -6.48
N CYS A 123 -5.21 0.44 -5.87
CA CYS A 123 -4.92 0.46 -4.44
C CYS A 123 -3.54 -0.11 -4.11
N LEU A 124 -2.69 0.71 -3.49
CA LEU A 124 -1.49 0.23 -2.83
C LEU A 124 -1.85 -0.37 -1.47
N THR A 125 -1.60 -1.65 -1.26
CA THR A 125 -1.74 -2.30 0.05
C THR A 125 -0.36 -2.51 0.67
N ILE A 126 -0.19 -2.09 1.93
CA ILE A 126 1.02 -2.37 2.71
C ILE A 126 0.60 -3.05 4.01
N ASN A 127 1.16 -4.23 4.26
CA ASN A 127 0.89 -5.02 5.46
C ASN A 127 2.11 -5.00 6.38
N PHE A 128 2.00 -4.33 7.53
CA PHE A 128 3.14 -4.17 8.45
C PHE A 128 3.43 -5.41 9.30
N GLY A 129 2.57 -6.43 9.32
CA GLY A 129 2.80 -7.63 10.13
C GLY A 129 3.15 -7.29 11.59
N ILE A 130 4.31 -7.77 12.07
CA ILE A 130 4.81 -7.47 13.43
C ILE A 130 5.53 -6.11 13.49
N LEU A 131 5.89 -5.52 12.35
CA LEU A 131 6.75 -4.35 12.24
C LEU A 131 6.12 -3.08 12.80
N TRP A 132 7.02 -2.18 13.20
CA TRP A 132 6.69 -0.85 13.69
C TRP A 132 6.76 0.10 12.50
N ALA A 133 5.63 0.66 12.11
CA ALA A 133 5.59 1.72 11.11
C ALA A 133 6.47 2.91 11.56
N GLN A 134 7.19 3.49 10.62
CA GLN A 134 8.13 4.58 10.84
C GLN A 134 7.45 5.94 10.61
N PRO A 135 7.94 7.04 11.21
CA PRO A 135 7.42 8.40 10.96
C PRO A 135 7.31 8.76 9.46
N SER A 136 8.20 8.22 8.63
CA SER A 136 8.18 8.43 7.17
C SER A 136 6.94 7.86 6.46
N LEU A 137 6.17 6.98 7.11
CA LEU A 137 4.86 6.54 6.61
C LEU A 137 3.84 7.70 6.55
N PHE A 138 3.93 8.66 7.46
CA PHE A 138 3.09 9.85 7.40
C PHE A 138 3.40 10.69 6.15
N ASN A 139 4.68 10.83 5.81
CA ASN A 139 5.11 11.56 4.61
C ASN A 139 4.62 10.86 3.33
N LEU A 140 4.68 9.53 3.28
CA LEU A 140 4.12 8.73 2.18
C LEU A 140 2.65 9.12 1.89
N ILE A 141 1.86 9.30 2.94
CA ILE A 141 0.43 9.63 2.82
C ILE A 141 0.20 11.09 2.43
N THR A 142 1.03 12.01 2.94
CA THR A 142 0.71 13.45 2.93
C THR A 142 1.46 14.27 1.89
N THR A 143 2.69 13.90 1.49
CA THR A 143 3.52 14.74 0.61
C THR A 143 3.65 14.22 -0.82
N SER A 144 3.56 12.91 -1.00
CA SER A 144 3.75 12.29 -2.33
C SER A 144 2.63 11.33 -2.70
N GLY A 145 1.61 11.24 -1.84
CA GLY A 145 0.51 10.31 -1.95
C GLY A 145 -0.49 10.62 -3.07
N TYR A 146 -0.50 11.82 -3.63
CA TYR A 146 -1.42 12.20 -4.72
C TYR A 146 -1.28 11.33 -5.98
N GLN A 147 -0.14 10.66 -6.14
CA GLN A 147 0.11 9.72 -7.24
C GLN A 147 -0.65 8.40 -7.05
N LEU A 148 -1.12 8.11 -5.84
CA LEU A 148 -1.86 6.91 -5.50
C LEU A 148 -3.36 7.19 -5.50
N PRO A 149 -4.18 6.40 -6.20
CA PRO A 149 -5.63 6.55 -6.12
C PRO A 149 -6.16 6.18 -4.72
N LYS A 150 -5.58 5.14 -4.12
CA LYS A 150 -5.90 4.65 -2.78
C LYS A 150 -4.70 4.00 -2.10
N ILE A 151 -4.63 4.12 -0.78
CA ILE A 151 -3.70 3.38 0.07
C ILE A 151 -4.45 2.60 1.16
N LEU A 152 -4.08 1.34 1.38
CA LEU A 152 -4.57 0.47 2.45
C LEU A 152 -3.40 0.02 3.30
N LEU A 153 -3.38 0.43 4.56
CA LEU A 153 -2.36 0.06 5.54
C LEU A 153 -2.97 -0.93 6.52
N ARG A 154 -2.42 -2.16 6.56
CA ARG A 154 -2.93 -3.26 7.39
C ARG A 154 -2.05 -3.53 8.60
N ASN A 155 -2.67 -4.06 9.65
CA ASN A 155 -2.02 -4.48 10.89
C ASN A 155 -1.24 -3.34 11.56
N LEU A 156 -1.79 -2.14 11.54
CA LEU A 156 -1.20 -0.99 12.22
C LEU A 156 -1.31 -1.14 13.73
N LYS A 157 -0.19 -0.93 14.42
CA LYS A 157 -0.09 -0.84 15.90
C LYS A 157 0.08 0.59 16.39
N LEU A 158 -0.05 1.57 15.50
CA LEU A 158 0.37 2.94 15.75
C LEU A 158 -0.83 3.89 15.67
N GLU A 159 -1.33 4.26 16.84
CA GLU A 159 -2.41 5.24 16.94
C GLU A 159 -1.98 6.64 16.48
N TRP A 160 -0.70 6.99 16.68
CA TRP A 160 -0.17 8.31 16.36
C TRP A 160 -0.35 8.67 14.88
N LEU A 161 -0.28 7.69 13.98
CA LEU A 161 -0.43 7.93 12.55
C LEU A 161 -1.83 8.49 12.23
N TYR A 162 -2.87 7.96 12.87
CA TYR A 162 -4.22 8.47 12.72
C TYR A 162 -4.32 9.92 13.20
N TYR A 163 -3.79 10.20 14.39
CA TYR A 163 -3.83 11.56 14.97
C TYR A 163 -3.03 12.57 14.13
N ASP A 164 -1.87 12.17 13.61
CA ASP A 164 -1.07 13.03 12.72
C ASP A 164 -1.78 13.30 11.40
N ILE A 165 -2.47 12.30 10.82
CA ILE A 165 -3.31 12.51 9.63
C ILE A 165 -4.45 13.50 9.93
N VAL A 166 -5.15 13.35 11.05
CA VAL A 166 -6.22 14.27 11.47
C VAL A 166 -5.67 15.68 11.67
N LYS A 167 -4.55 15.81 12.39
CA LYS A 167 -3.87 17.08 12.64
C LYS A 167 -3.44 17.76 11.33
N HIS A 168 -2.91 16.99 10.39
CA HIS A 168 -2.50 17.49 9.07
C HIS A 168 -3.68 17.95 8.23
N ILE A 169 -4.74 17.13 8.12
CA ILE A 169 -5.98 17.52 7.43
C ILE A 169 -6.55 18.81 7.99
N THR A 170 -6.50 18.96 9.31
CA THR A 170 -7.10 20.09 10.01
C THR A 170 -6.30 21.38 9.83
N ASN A 171 -4.96 21.29 9.91
CA ASN A 171 -4.07 22.45 10.09
C ASN A 171 -3.11 22.71 8.92
N SER A 172 -2.95 21.79 7.96
CA SER A 172 -2.07 22.03 6.82
C SER A 172 -2.63 23.15 5.94
N LYS A 173 -1.76 24.03 5.44
CA LYS A 173 -2.17 25.04 4.45
C LYS A 173 -2.48 24.43 3.10
N ASP A 174 -1.88 23.28 2.81
CA ASP A 174 -2.07 22.55 1.56
C ASP A 174 -2.24 21.05 1.82
N CYS A 175 -3.33 20.49 1.33
CA CYS A 175 -3.61 19.05 1.32
C CYS A 175 -3.72 18.51 -0.12
N SER A 176 -3.24 19.24 -1.12
CA SER A 176 -3.27 18.86 -2.54
C SER A 176 -2.49 17.57 -2.80
N GLN A 177 -1.37 17.39 -2.11
CA GLN A 177 -0.44 16.27 -2.29
C GLN A 177 -0.81 14.98 -1.54
N MET A 178 -1.85 15.03 -0.71
CA MET A 178 -2.28 13.90 0.12
C MET A 178 -3.06 12.84 -0.70
N VAL A 179 -2.91 11.56 -0.35
CA VAL A 179 -3.70 10.46 -0.93
C VAL A 179 -5.20 10.75 -0.78
N ALA A 180 -5.97 10.61 -1.85
CA ALA A 180 -7.40 10.91 -1.82
C ALA A 180 -8.23 9.88 -1.02
N ASN A 181 -7.82 8.61 -1.01
CA ASN A 181 -8.52 7.54 -0.31
C ASN A 181 -7.53 6.76 0.56
N ILE A 182 -7.70 6.83 1.88
CA ILE A 182 -6.83 6.15 2.84
C ILE A 182 -7.68 5.16 3.62
N SER A 183 -7.17 3.96 3.81
CA SER A 183 -7.76 2.94 4.69
C SER A 183 -6.70 2.47 5.66
N LEU A 184 -6.98 2.60 6.95
CA LEU A 184 -6.13 2.17 8.05
C LEU A 184 -6.84 1.00 8.73
N GLN A 185 -6.18 -0.14 8.86
CA GLN A 185 -6.66 -1.28 9.65
C GLN A 185 -5.71 -1.50 10.80
N PHE A 186 -6.25 -1.49 12.01
CA PHE A 186 -5.48 -1.57 13.24
C PHE A 186 -5.62 -2.96 13.87
N SER A 187 -4.53 -3.46 14.43
CA SER A 187 -4.58 -4.67 15.26
C SER A 187 -4.94 -4.35 16.71
N LEU A 188 -4.49 -3.18 17.19
CA LEU A 188 -4.71 -2.68 18.54
C LEU A 188 -4.80 -1.15 18.44
N PHE A 189 -6.01 -0.61 18.43
CA PHE A 189 -6.24 0.83 18.52
C PHE A 189 -7.09 1.11 19.76
N PRO A 190 -6.67 2.06 20.63
CA PRO A 190 -7.41 2.37 21.83
C PRO A 190 -8.75 3.06 21.50
N LYS A 191 -9.47 3.51 22.52
CA LYS A 191 -10.80 4.09 22.32
C LYS A 191 -10.74 5.30 21.40
N PHE A 192 -11.66 5.31 20.44
CA PHE A 192 -11.82 6.41 19.50
C PHE A 192 -12.30 7.69 20.20
N GLU A 193 -11.56 8.77 20.03
CA GLU A 193 -12.02 10.12 20.36
C GLU A 193 -12.32 10.92 19.10
N LEU A 194 -13.55 11.42 19.01
CA LEU A 194 -13.99 12.26 17.93
C LEU A 194 -13.34 13.65 18.06
N SER A 195 -12.85 14.20 16.96
CA SER A 195 -12.38 15.59 16.95
C SER A 195 -13.54 16.54 17.31
N GLU A 196 -13.29 17.56 18.12
CA GLU A 196 -14.26 18.63 18.44
C GLU A 196 -14.80 19.34 17.20
N ARG A 197 -14.10 19.22 16.07
CA ARG A 197 -14.44 19.83 14.79
C ARG A 197 -15.14 18.90 13.82
N ALA A 198 -15.48 17.71 14.27
CA ALA A 198 -16.25 16.76 13.47
C ALA A 198 -17.63 17.35 13.17
N GLU A 199 -17.93 17.49 11.88
CA GLU A 199 -19.23 17.91 11.38
C GLU A 199 -20.03 16.69 10.92
N LYS A 200 -21.37 16.78 10.94
CA LYS A 200 -22.29 15.78 10.36
C LYS A 200 -22.00 14.36 10.86
N VAL A 201 -21.93 14.22 12.17
CA VAL A 201 -21.67 12.94 12.83
C VAL A 201 -22.89 12.03 12.68
N GLU A 202 -22.67 10.87 12.07
CA GLU A 202 -23.64 9.79 11.93
C GLU A 202 -23.09 8.56 12.64
N ILE A 203 -23.89 7.97 13.53
CA ILE A 203 -23.52 6.73 14.24
C ILE A 203 -24.53 5.66 13.85
N LYS A 204 -24.04 4.49 13.44
CA LYS A 204 -24.84 3.30 13.14
C LYS A 204 -24.28 2.08 13.86
N GLN A 205 -25.12 1.13 14.20
CA GLN A 205 -24.69 -0.15 14.76
C GLN A 205 -25.25 -1.29 13.91
N ILE A 206 -24.37 -2.17 13.42
CA ILE A 206 -24.72 -3.28 12.54
C ILE A 206 -23.99 -4.52 13.07
N ASN A 207 -24.73 -5.57 13.42
CA ASN A 207 -24.18 -6.83 13.94
C ASN A 207 -23.23 -6.66 15.14
N GLY A 208 -23.49 -5.64 15.97
CA GLY A 208 -22.66 -5.31 17.14
C GLY A 208 -21.38 -4.52 16.81
N VAL A 209 -21.12 -4.20 15.55
CA VAL A 209 -20.07 -3.28 15.12
C VAL A 209 -20.64 -1.87 15.05
N LYS A 210 -19.96 -0.90 15.66
CA LYS A 210 -20.36 0.51 15.62
C LYS A 210 -19.61 1.22 14.49
N TYR A 211 -20.35 1.91 13.64
CA TYR A 211 -19.83 2.72 12.56
C TYR A 211 -20.05 4.19 12.87
N THR A 212 -18.97 4.95 12.99
CA THR A 212 -18.99 6.40 13.23
C THR A 212 -18.49 7.13 11.98
N LYS A 213 -19.36 7.90 11.34
CA LYS A 213 -19.07 8.64 10.11
C LYS A 213 -19.17 10.14 10.38
N TYR A 214 -18.21 10.92 9.92
CA TYR A 214 -18.17 12.38 10.13
C TYR A 214 -17.30 13.08 9.09
N GLN A 215 -17.39 14.40 9.02
CA GLN A 215 -16.59 15.24 8.13
C GLN A 215 -15.61 16.09 8.93
N LEU A 216 -14.41 16.32 8.38
CA LEU A 216 -13.49 17.34 8.83
C LEU A 216 -13.19 18.31 7.69
N ALA A 217 -13.32 19.60 7.97
CA ALA A 217 -12.94 20.67 7.06
C ALA A 217 -11.58 21.27 7.49
N ASN A 218 -10.73 21.55 6.51
CA ASN A 218 -9.46 22.23 6.75
C ASN A 218 -9.68 23.70 7.19
N ILE A 219 -8.93 24.21 8.19
CA ILE A 219 -9.10 25.61 8.66
C ILE A 219 -8.75 26.65 7.61
N HIS A 220 -7.70 26.37 6.84
CA HIS A 220 -7.16 27.31 5.88
C HIS A 220 -7.94 27.28 4.57
N ASN A 221 -8.63 26.17 4.28
CA ASN A 221 -9.50 26.03 3.12
C ASN A 221 -10.73 25.15 3.42
N PRO A 222 -11.84 25.73 3.94
CA PRO A 222 -13.05 24.98 4.30
C PRO A 222 -13.74 24.24 3.14
N LYS A 223 -13.38 24.55 1.88
CA LYS A 223 -13.85 23.79 0.71
C LYS A 223 -13.22 22.40 0.65
N ILE A 224 -12.00 22.23 1.16
CA ILE A 224 -11.35 20.93 1.26
C ILE A 224 -11.92 20.22 2.49
N LYS A 225 -12.75 19.19 2.23
CA LYS A 225 -13.36 18.35 3.26
C LYS A 225 -12.91 16.91 3.11
N PHE A 226 -12.82 16.23 4.24
CA PHE A 226 -12.53 14.81 4.33
C PHE A 226 -13.66 14.11 5.05
N LEU A 227 -14.10 12.99 4.49
CA LEU A 227 -15.07 12.09 5.09
C LEU A 227 -14.34 10.96 5.81
N PHE A 228 -14.62 10.82 7.10
CA PHE A 228 -14.15 9.73 7.94
C PHE A 228 -15.26 8.71 8.14
N CYS A 229 -14.89 7.44 8.16
CA CYS A 229 -15.76 6.33 8.54
C CYS A 229 -14.94 5.36 9.39
N ASN A 230 -15.26 5.31 10.68
CA ASN A 230 -14.59 4.49 11.66
C ASN A 230 -15.44 3.27 11.97
N GLU A 231 -14.80 2.13 12.08
CA GLU A 231 -15.38 0.86 12.45
C GLU A 231 -14.86 0.45 13.81
N GLU A 232 -15.74 0.40 14.81
CA GLU A 232 -15.44 0.10 16.20
C GLU A 232 -16.00 -1.29 16.56
N GLY A 233 -15.17 -2.11 17.20
CA GLY A 233 -15.55 -3.40 17.75
C GLY A 233 -16.49 -3.28 18.95
N LYS A 234 -16.98 -4.42 19.45
CA LYS A 234 -17.88 -4.47 20.62
C LYS A 234 -17.24 -3.93 21.90
N ASP A 235 -15.92 -3.99 21.99
CA ASP A 235 -15.12 -3.47 23.10
C ASP A 235 -14.80 -1.96 22.97
N GLY A 236 -15.24 -1.32 21.88
CA GLY A 236 -14.96 0.07 21.55
C GLY A 236 -13.58 0.33 20.94
N SER A 237 -12.81 -0.72 20.65
CA SER A 237 -11.55 -0.59 19.90
C SER A 237 -11.83 -0.25 18.44
N VAL A 238 -11.01 0.59 17.81
CA VAL A 238 -11.14 0.88 16.38
C VAL A 238 -10.48 -0.23 15.57
N LEU A 239 -11.27 -0.92 14.75
CA LEU A 239 -10.80 -1.96 13.84
C LEU A 239 -10.28 -1.35 12.53
N SER A 240 -11.01 -0.37 11.99
CA SER A 240 -10.62 0.29 10.75
C SER A 240 -11.08 1.74 10.66
N VAL A 241 -10.32 2.55 9.92
CA VAL A 241 -10.65 3.95 9.59
C VAL A 241 -10.52 4.13 8.09
N LYS A 242 -11.58 4.62 7.45
CA LYS A 242 -11.57 5.03 6.04
C LYS A 242 -11.65 6.55 5.96
N ILE A 243 -10.70 7.16 5.26
CA ILE A 243 -10.61 8.60 5.06
C ILE A 243 -10.71 8.87 3.56
N LYS A 244 -11.66 9.71 3.16
CA LYS A 244 -11.88 10.08 1.76
C LYS A 244 -11.87 11.59 1.60
N LYS A 245 -10.92 12.10 0.82
CA LYS A 245 -10.93 13.50 0.35
C LYS A 245 -12.14 13.70 -0.55
N MET A 246 -12.99 14.65 -0.21
CA MET A 246 -14.19 14.95 -0.98
C MET A 246 -13.80 15.79 -2.19
N LYS A 247 -14.32 15.43 -3.37
CA LYS A 247 -14.21 16.29 -4.56
C LYS A 247 -15.07 17.53 -4.33
N VAL A 248 -14.48 18.70 -4.55
CA VAL A 248 -15.19 19.99 -4.59
C VAL A 248 -15.87 20.12 -5.94
#